data_AF-A0A0M0EBV7-F1
#
_entry.id   AF-A0A0M0EBV7-F1
#
_cell.length_a   1.000
_cell.length_b   1.000
_cell.length_c   1.000
_cell.angle_alpha   90.00
_cell.angle_beta   90.00
_cell.angle_gamma   90.00
#
_symmetry.space_group_name_H-M   'P 1'
#
loop_
_entity.id
_entity.type
_entity.pdbx_description
1 polymer ?
#
loop_
_entity_poly.entity_id
_entity_poly.type
_entity_poly.pdbx_seq_one_letter_code
_entity_poly.pdbx_strand_id
1 'polypeptide(L)'
;MKCPYCAESVKADAIKCKHCGSDILGVDTSEEKPQKEQSVSLNGGVVNQQYVVDFAARLKAKMPKAKASSIMITFMPEINEVKGNLPPSIQKKFELDLETELLRITKK
;
A
#
# COMPACT_ATOMS: atom_id res chain seq x y z
N MET A 1 0.99 12.00 -20.90
CA MET A 1 1.01 12.46 -19.50
C MET A 1 1.67 11.39 -18.64
N LYS A 2 2.14 11.71 -17.44
CA LYS A 2 2.70 10.70 -16.53
C LYS A 2 1.66 10.30 -15.50
N CYS A 3 1.64 9.02 -15.14
CA CYS A 3 0.78 8.49 -14.09
C CYS A 3 1.19 9.16 -12.77
N PRO A 4 0.29 9.80 -12.02
CA PRO A 4 0.64 10.39 -10.72
C PRO A 4 0.98 9.32 -9.67
N TYR A 5 0.57 8.07 -9.90
CA TYR A 5 0.75 6.97 -8.95
C TYR A 5 2.06 6.21 -9.14
N CYS A 6 2.55 6.07 -10.37
CA CYS A 6 3.76 5.30 -10.66
C CYS A 6 4.78 6.03 -11.55
N ALA A 7 4.53 7.31 -11.88
CA ALA A 7 5.36 8.16 -12.73
C ALA A 7 5.60 7.67 -14.18
N GLU A 8 5.02 6.51 -14.55
CA GLU A 8 5.15 5.95 -15.90
C GLU A 8 4.36 6.73 -16.93
N SER A 9 4.80 6.62 -18.18
CA SER A 9 4.16 7.31 -19.30
C SER A 9 2.83 6.65 -19.67
N VAL A 10 1.76 7.43 -19.62
CA VAL A 10 0.40 7.01 -19.98
C VAL A 10 -0.16 7.86 -21.11
N LYS A 11 -1.05 7.26 -21.91
CA LYS A 11 -1.77 7.99 -22.95
C LYS A 11 -2.61 9.08 -22.30
N ALA A 12 -2.74 10.22 -22.97
CA ALA A 12 -3.54 11.35 -22.47
C ALA A 12 -5.02 10.99 -22.26
N ASP A 13 -5.52 10.04 -23.05
CA ASP A 13 -6.89 9.54 -23.00
C ASP A 13 -7.04 8.24 -22.16
N ALA A 14 -5.95 7.80 -21.50
CA ALA A 14 -6.02 6.57 -20.72
C ALA A 14 -6.85 6.81 -19.45
N ILE A 15 -7.81 5.91 -19.22
CA ILE A 15 -8.63 5.91 -18.01
C ILE A 15 -7.92 5.24 -16.84
N LYS A 16 -7.07 4.26 -17.17
CA LYS A 16 -6.37 3.43 -16.21
C LYS A 16 -4.94 3.28 -16.65
N CYS A 17 -4.01 3.42 -15.70
CA CYS A 17 -2.61 3.16 -15.96
C CYS A 17 -2.42 1.66 -16.17
N LYS A 18 -1.89 1.27 -17.34
CA LYS A 18 -1.57 -0.13 -17.64
C LYS A 18 -0.42 -0.70 -16.80
N HIS A 19 0.38 0.16 -16.15
CA HIS A 19 1.56 -0.23 -15.39
C HIS A 19 1.19 -0.57 -13.94
N CYS A 20 0.48 0.33 -13.25
CA CYS A 20 0.09 0.12 -11.85
C CYS A 20 -1.38 -0.25 -11.65
N GLY A 21 -2.21 -0.14 -12.70
CA GLY A 21 -3.64 -0.39 -12.60
C GLY A 21 -4.41 0.68 -11.83
N SER A 22 -3.86 1.88 -11.61
CA SER A 22 -4.57 2.98 -10.96
C SER A 22 -5.40 3.76 -11.98
N ASP A 23 -6.60 4.16 -11.58
CA ASP A 23 -7.48 5.01 -12.38
C ASP A 23 -6.91 6.45 -12.43
N ILE A 24 -6.79 7.00 -13.64
CA ILE A 24 -6.14 8.29 -13.93
C ILE A 24 -7.11 9.28 -14.59
N LEU A 25 -8.39 8.91 -14.74
CA LEU A 25 -9.47 9.81 -15.15
C LEU A 25 -9.89 10.73 -14.00
N GLY A 26 -9.97 12.04 -14.26
CA GLY A 26 -10.78 12.96 -13.45
C GLY A 26 -10.04 13.88 -12.48
N VAL A 27 -8.97 14.56 -12.91
CA VAL A 27 -8.53 15.79 -12.22
C VAL A 27 -9.21 16.99 -12.87
N ASP A 28 -10.53 17.01 -12.82
CA ASP A 28 -11.34 18.20 -13.11
C ASP A 28 -12.37 18.33 -11.97
N THR A 29 -11.98 19.15 -10.99
CA THR A 29 -12.78 19.93 -10.03
C THR A 29 -14.00 19.32 -9.33
N SER A 30 -13.95 19.36 -7.98
CA SER A 30 -15.05 19.50 -7.00
C SER A 30 -15.40 18.29 -6.11
N GLU A 31 -14.93 18.40 -4.86
CA GLU A 31 -15.52 18.03 -3.57
C GLU A 31 -15.76 16.56 -3.14
N GLU A 32 -14.87 16.15 -2.23
CA GLU A 32 -15.10 15.51 -0.92
C GLU A 32 -15.55 14.04 -0.84
N LYS A 33 -14.59 13.19 -0.44
CA LYS A 33 -14.75 12.45 0.83
C LYS A 33 -13.43 12.43 1.61
N PRO A 34 -13.40 12.86 2.88
CA PRO A 34 -12.16 13.07 3.62
C PRO A 34 -11.85 11.86 4.49
N GLN A 35 -10.68 11.24 4.36
CA GLN A 35 -10.03 10.55 5.49
C GLN A 35 -8.52 10.79 5.49
N LYS A 36 -8.17 11.85 6.22
CA LYS A 36 -6.95 12.09 7.02
C LYS A 36 -5.58 11.99 6.33
N GLU A 37 -5.07 13.17 6.01
CA GLU A 37 -3.75 13.72 6.33
C GLU A 37 -2.76 12.81 7.12
N GLN A 38 -1.48 12.96 6.73
CA GLN A 38 -0.20 12.65 7.41
C GLN A 38 0.49 11.39 6.85
N SER A 39 1.55 11.43 6.05
CA SER A 39 2.46 12.49 5.58
C SER A 39 3.20 12.00 4.31
N VAL A 40 3.63 12.93 3.47
CA VAL A 40 4.33 12.72 2.17
C VAL A 40 5.87 12.61 2.37
N SER A 41 6.57 12.09 1.34
CA SER A 41 8.04 11.97 1.07
C SER A 41 8.74 10.70 1.57
N LEU A 42 9.10 9.70 0.73
CA LEU A 42 10.10 9.59 -0.37
C LEU A 42 11.57 9.63 0.10
N ASN A 43 12.35 8.60 -0.29
CA ASN A 43 13.83 8.52 -0.20
C ASN A 43 14.49 8.65 1.19
N GLY A 44 14.14 7.78 2.14
CA GLY A 44 14.91 7.68 3.40
C GLY A 44 14.16 7.06 4.56
N GLY A 45 13.83 5.76 4.46
CA GLY A 45 13.65 4.84 5.60
C GLY A 45 12.92 5.33 6.86
N VAL A 46 11.67 5.78 6.77
CA VAL A 46 10.76 5.84 7.93
C VAL A 46 9.48 5.09 7.61
N VAL A 47 9.29 3.91 8.20
CA VAL A 47 7.98 3.24 8.21
C VAL A 47 7.16 3.88 9.32
N ASN A 48 6.18 4.70 8.96
CA ASN A 48 5.20 5.19 9.91
C ASN A 48 4.23 4.04 10.28
N GLN A 49 3.82 3.95 11.54
CA GLN A 49 2.85 2.93 12.00
C GLN A 49 1.56 2.95 11.15
N GLN A 50 1.18 4.11 10.65
CA GLN A 50 0.03 4.27 9.77
C GLN A 50 0.18 3.49 8.45
N TYR A 51 1.39 3.46 7.87
CA TYR A 51 1.65 2.70 6.64
C TYR A 51 1.40 1.20 6.83
N VAL A 52 1.78 0.64 7.99
CA VAL A 52 1.55 -0.77 8.31
C VAL A 52 0.06 -1.08 8.39
N VAL A 53 -0.71 -0.19 9.03
CA VAL A 53 -2.17 -0.32 9.15
C VAL A 53 -2.84 -0.32 7.78
N ASP A 54 -2.50 0.66 6.93
CA ASP A 54 -3.08 0.77 5.59
C ASP A 54 -2.67 -0.40 4.69
N PHE A 55 -1.41 -0.84 4.78
CA PHE A 55 -0.93 -2.00 4.06
C PHE A 55 -1.64 -3.28 4.50
N ALA A 56 -1.77 -3.53 5.81
CA ALA A 56 -2.51 -4.65 6.36
C ALA A 56 -3.99 -4.66 5.91
N ALA A 57 -4.65 -3.51 5.95
CA ALA A 57 -6.03 -3.34 5.49
C ALA A 57 -6.18 -3.68 4.00
N ARG A 58 -5.25 -3.22 3.15
CA ARG A 58 -5.22 -3.56 1.71
C ARG A 58 -5.05 -5.05 1.46
N LEU A 59 -4.12 -5.71 2.17
CA LEU A 59 -3.93 -7.15 2.02
C LEU A 59 -5.17 -7.94 2.48
N LYS A 60 -5.78 -7.53 3.59
CA LYS A 60 -7.03 -8.13 4.10
C LYS A 60 -8.19 -7.90 3.14
N ALA A 61 -8.30 -6.74 2.49
CA ALA A 61 -9.33 -6.48 1.49
C ALA A 61 -9.20 -7.39 0.26
N LYS A 62 -7.96 -7.70 -0.17
CA LYS A 62 -7.69 -8.68 -1.24
C LYS A 62 -8.05 -10.12 -0.83
N MET A 63 -7.91 -10.47 0.46
CA MET A 63 -8.23 -11.80 1.01
C MET A 63 -9.12 -11.73 2.26
N PRO A 64 -10.41 -11.36 2.13
CA PRO A 64 -11.26 -11.00 3.27
C PRO A 64 -11.56 -12.18 4.21
N LYS A 65 -11.52 -13.42 3.71
CA LYS A 65 -11.77 -14.64 4.50
C LYS A 65 -10.51 -15.36 4.97
N ALA A 66 -9.32 -14.84 4.63
CA ALA A 66 -8.06 -15.48 5.00
C ALA A 66 -7.62 -15.10 6.42
N LYS A 67 -6.85 -16.01 7.03
CA LYS A 67 -6.12 -15.80 8.28
C LYS A 67 -4.84 -14.99 8.02
N ALA A 68 -4.33 -14.30 9.05
CA ALA A 68 -3.10 -13.50 8.95
C ALA A 68 -1.92 -14.26 8.32
N SER A 69 -1.66 -15.50 8.76
CA SER A 69 -0.59 -16.33 8.22
C SER A 69 -0.74 -16.65 6.74
N SER A 70 -1.97 -16.95 6.28
CA SER A 70 -2.24 -17.18 4.86
C SER A 70 -2.03 -15.91 4.03
N ILE A 71 -2.38 -14.74 4.57
CA ILE A 71 -2.16 -13.44 3.92
C ILE A 71 -0.65 -13.17 3.82
N MET A 72 0.11 -13.33 4.90
CA MET A 72 1.56 -13.13 4.93
C MET A 72 2.28 -13.99 3.88
N ILE A 73 1.93 -15.27 3.77
CA ILE A 73 2.56 -16.18 2.80
C ILE A 73 2.16 -15.81 1.36
N THR A 74 0.88 -15.50 1.14
CA THR A 74 0.37 -15.18 -0.21
C THR A 74 0.98 -13.88 -0.75
N PHE A 75 1.13 -12.86 0.10
CA PHE A 75 1.69 -11.57 -0.27
C PHE A 75 3.18 -11.41 0.07
N MET A 76 3.86 -12.50 0.40
CA MET A 76 5.30 -12.50 0.68
C MET A 76 6.15 -11.78 -0.39
N PRO A 77 5.91 -11.90 -1.72
CA PRO A 77 6.68 -11.13 -2.70
C PRO A 77 6.46 -9.62 -2.57
N GLU A 78 5.21 -9.15 -2.38
CA GLU A 78 4.87 -7.73 -2.18
C GLU A 78 5.47 -7.20 -0.88
N ILE A 79 5.41 -8.00 0.20
CA ILE A 79 6.04 -7.70 1.51
C ILE A 79 7.55 -7.57 1.36
N ASN A 80 8.21 -8.47 0.62
CA ASN A 80 9.65 -8.44 0.41
C ASN A 80 10.11 -7.26 -0.46
N GLU A 81 9.30 -6.85 -1.44
CA GLU A 81 9.56 -5.63 -2.22
C GLU A 81 9.57 -4.39 -1.33
N VAL A 82 8.56 -4.25 -0.46
CA VAL A 82 8.52 -3.16 0.53
C VAL A 82 9.72 -3.24 1.46
N LYS A 83 10.03 -4.42 2.02
CA LYS A 83 11.22 -4.62 2.87
C LYS A 83 12.52 -4.25 2.18
N GLY A 84 12.67 -4.58 0.89
CA GLY A 84 13.87 -4.27 0.11
C GLY A 84 14.16 -2.77 0.02
N ASN A 85 13.13 -1.93 0.19
CA ASN A 85 13.24 -0.47 0.20
C ASN A 85 13.49 0.12 1.61
N LEU A 86 13.57 -0.71 2.65
CA LEU A 86 13.70 -0.29 4.04
C LEU A 86 15.08 -0.65 4.62
N PRO A 87 15.60 0.16 5.56
CA PRO A 87 16.81 -0.19 6.30
C PRO A 87 16.65 -1.53 7.03
N PRO A 88 17.73 -2.33 7.18
CA PRO A 88 17.66 -3.66 7.79
C PRO A 88 17.04 -3.66 9.20
N SER A 89 17.29 -2.60 9.98
CA SER A 89 16.71 -2.40 11.31
C SER A 89 15.18 -2.25 11.30
N ILE A 90 14.63 -1.74 10.20
CA ILE A 90 13.19 -1.48 10.03
C ILE A 90 12.48 -2.66 9.37
N GLN A 91 13.15 -3.43 8.51
CA GLN A 91 12.56 -4.59 7.83
C GLN A 91 11.93 -5.58 8.81
N LYS A 92 12.70 -6.00 9.82
CA LYS A 92 12.23 -6.95 10.83
C LYS A 92 11.07 -6.37 11.65
N LYS A 93 11.13 -5.08 11.96
CA LYS A 93 10.06 -4.38 12.70
C LYS A 93 8.78 -4.30 11.87
N PHE A 94 8.90 -3.98 10.58
CA PHE A 94 7.78 -3.91 9.65
C PHE A 94 7.04 -5.25 9.55
N GLU A 95 7.76 -6.37 9.42
CA GLU A 95 7.13 -7.70 9.36
C GLU A 95 6.36 -8.03 10.63
N LEU A 96 6.93 -7.73 11.79
CA LEU A 96 6.32 -8.00 13.08
C LEU A 96 5.09 -7.13 13.33
N ASP A 97 5.17 -5.83 13.00
CA ASP A 97 4.05 -4.90 13.10
C ASP A 97 2.93 -5.31 12.12
N LEU A 98 3.28 -5.72 10.90
CA LEU A 98 2.33 -6.17 9.88
C LEU A 98 1.60 -7.44 10.30
N GLU A 99 2.32 -8.44 10.81
CA GLU A 99 1.70 -9.67 11.31
C GLU A 99 0.76 -9.37 12.48
N THR A 100 1.20 -8.51 13.42
CA THR A 100 0.40 -8.10 14.57
C THR A 100 -0.90 -7.42 14.13
N GLU A 101 -0.82 -6.52 13.16
CA GLU A 101 -1.99 -5.81 12.65
C GLU A 101 -2.91 -6.72 11.84
N LEU A 102 -2.37 -7.62 11.01
CA LEU A 102 -3.15 -8.65 10.32
C LEU A 102 -3.88 -9.56 11.31
N LEU A 103 -3.23 -9.97 12.40
CA LEU A 103 -3.87 -10.75 13.46
C LEU A 103 -5.01 -9.97 14.12
N ARG A 104 -4.81 -8.67 14.37
CA ARG A 104 -5.84 -7.79 14.93
C ARG A 104 -7.08 -7.72 14.04
N ILE A 105 -6.92 -7.55 12.73
CA ILE A 105 -8.04 -7.35 11.80
C ILE A 105 -8.65 -8.66 11.25
N THR A 106 -7.96 -9.80 11.39
CA THR A 106 -8.45 -11.10 10.92
C THR A 106 -9.18 -11.92 11.97
N LYS A 107 -9.03 -11.62 13.27
CA LYS A 107 -9.67 -12.32 14.41
C LYS A 107 -11.16 -11.98 14.64
N LYS A 108 -11.90 -11.53 13.62
CA LYS A 108 -13.34 -11.24 13.70
C LYS A 108 -14.19 -12.47 13.47
#